data_AF-T0ZAC6-F1
#
_entry.id   AF-T0ZAC6-F1
#
_cell.length_a   1.000
_cell.length_b   1.000
_cell.length_c   1.000
_cell.angle_alpha   90.00
_cell.angle_beta   90.00
_cell.angle_gamma   90.00
#
_symmetry.space_group_name_H-M   'P 1'
#
loop_
_entity.id
_entity.type
_entity.pdbx_description
1 polymer ?
#
loop_
_entity_poly.entity_id
_entity_poly.type
_entity_poly.pdbx_seq_one_letter_code
_entity_poly.pdbx_strand_id
1 'polypeptide(L)'
;TDHHLPHALPDGQGFELAGADALVNPQRPGDGYPFKGLAGVGVAYKLVQALEAARLMPLGTSAQQLPLVALGTVADMMPLLGENRSLVRQGLARWVEAAPLGLLALARRAGIEGNPSASDLGFSLGPRINAAGRMEDAKLALDCCLAASPA
;
A
#
# COMPACT_ATOMS: atom_id res chain seq x y z
N THR A 1 -4.21 -9.98 -5.95
CA THR A 1 -4.99 -9.06 -5.09
C THR A 1 -5.16 -7.77 -5.85
N ASP A 2 -6.31 -7.12 -5.80
CA ASP A 2 -6.54 -5.84 -6.48
C ASP A 2 -7.61 -5.03 -5.71
N HIS A 3 -7.78 -3.76 -6.07
CA HIS A 3 -8.80 -2.87 -5.53
C HIS A 3 -9.53 -2.07 -6.62
N HIS A 4 -9.15 -2.21 -7.88
CA HIS A 4 -9.86 -1.56 -8.98
C HIS A 4 -11.28 -2.11 -9.15
N LEU A 5 -12.17 -1.28 -9.70
CA LEU A 5 -13.46 -1.73 -10.18
C LEU A 5 -13.24 -2.75 -11.30
N PRO A 6 -13.86 -3.95 -11.23
CA PRO A 6 -13.84 -4.87 -12.36
C PRO A 6 -14.42 -4.22 -13.62
N HIS A 7 -13.90 -4.60 -14.79
CA HIS A 7 -14.42 -4.09 -16.05
C HIS A 7 -15.83 -4.64 -16.28
N ALA A 8 -16.80 -3.77 -16.57
CA ALA A 8 -18.14 -4.21 -16.95
C ALA A 8 -18.09 -4.90 -18.32
N LEU A 9 -18.86 -5.98 -18.48
CA LEU A 9 -18.99 -6.62 -19.79
C LEU A 9 -19.72 -5.69 -20.77
N PRO A 10 -19.44 -5.77 -22.09
CA PRO A 10 -20.04 -4.87 -23.09
C PRO A 10 -21.57 -4.90 -23.15
N ASP A 11 -22.17 -6.01 -22.72
CA ASP A 11 -23.62 -6.22 -22.66
C ASP A 11 -24.28 -5.65 -21.38
N GLY A 12 -23.48 -5.13 -20.44
CA GLY A 12 -23.93 -4.61 -19.16
C GLY A 12 -24.43 -5.68 -18.18
N GLN A 13 -24.26 -6.97 -18.48
CA GLN A 13 -24.81 -8.08 -17.70
C GLN A 13 -23.76 -8.80 -16.85
N GLY A 14 -22.74 -8.08 -16.40
CA GLY A 14 -21.75 -8.63 -15.50
C GLY A 14 -20.44 -7.89 -15.54
N PHE A 15 -19.42 -8.52 -14.99
CA PHE A 15 -18.08 -7.98 -14.92
C PHE A 15 -17.07 -9.03 -15.37
N GLU A 16 -16.08 -8.60 -16.12
CA GLU A 16 -14.90 -9.37 -16.44
C GLU A 16 -14.02 -9.46 -15.19
N LEU A 17 -13.76 -10.70 -14.77
CA LEU A 17 -12.85 -11.00 -13.67
C LEU A 17 -11.58 -11.65 -14.24
N ALA A 18 -10.44 -11.34 -13.64
CA ALA A 18 -9.17 -11.93 -14.03
C ALA A 18 -9.21 -13.47 -13.86
N GLY A 19 -8.75 -14.20 -14.88
CA GLY A 19 -8.53 -15.64 -14.79
C GLY A 19 -7.40 -15.95 -13.82
N ALA A 20 -7.74 -16.22 -12.56
CA ALA A 20 -6.81 -16.51 -11.48
C ALA A 20 -7.36 -17.61 -10.57
N ASP A 21 -6.48 -18.41 -9.97
CA ASP A 21 -6.88 -19.44 -8.99
C ASP A 21 -7.56 -18.82 -7.76
N ALA A 22 -7.18 -17.59 -7.41
CA ALA A 22 -7.81 -16.81 -6.34
C ALA A 22 -7.77 -15.31 -6.64
N LEU A 23 -8.90 -14.64 -6.42
CA LEU A 23 -9.04 -13.19 -6.54
C LEU A 23 -9.50 -12.59 -5.21
N VAL A 24 -8.68 -11.69 -4.65
CA VAL A 24 -9.03 -10.86 -3.49
C VAL A 24 -9.16 -9.43 -3.97
N ASN A 25 -10.40 -8.94 -4.05
CA ASN A 25 -10.72 -7.56 -4.43
C ASN A 25 -12.03 -7.16 -3.75
N PRO A 26 -12.06 -6.12 -2.88
CA PRO A 26 -13.29 -5.70 -2.23
C PRO A 26 -14.33 -5.15 -3.21
N GLN A 27 -13.93 -4.68 -4.40
CA GLN A 27 -14.83 -4.14 -5.43
C GLN A 27 -15.51 -5.22 -6.28
N ARG A 28 -15.18 -6.50 -6.13
CA ARG A 28 -15.81 -7.55 -6.93
C ARG A 28 -17.32 -7.69 -6.57
N PRO A 29 -18.18 -7.99 -7.55
CA PRO A 29 -19.60 -8.25 -7.30
C PRO A 29 -19.81 -9.34 -6.24
N GLY A 30 -20.79 -9.14 -5.37
CA GLY A 30 -21.13 -10.10 -4.30
C GLY A 30 -20.16 -10.14 -3.12
N ASP A 31 -19.08 -9.34 -3.13
CA ASP A 31 -18.17 -9.28 -2.00
C ASP A 31 -18.79 -8.60 -0.78
N GLY A 32 -18.71 -9.26 0.38
CA GLY A 32 -19.28 -8.77 1.64
C GLY A 32 -18.36 -7.90 2.50
N TYR A 33 -17.14 -7.59 2.03
CA TYR A 33 -16.19 -6.83 2.85
C TYR A 33 -16.72 -5.40 3.13
N PRO A 34 -16.78 -4.95 4.39
CA PRO A 34 -17.54 -3.76 4.77
C PRO A 34 -16.92 -2.45 4.27
N PHE A 35 -15.61 -2.39 4.10
CA PHE A 35 -14.92 -1.19 3.65
C PHE A 35 -14.35 -1.37 2.24
N LYS A 36 -15.08 -0.85 1.25
CA LYS A 36 -14.73 -0.98 -0.17
C LYS A 36 -13.58 -0.09 -0.62
N GLY A 37 -13.22 0.92 0.16
CA GLY A 37 -12.26 1.96 -0.21
C GLY A 37 -10.79 1.61 -0.01
N LEU A 38 -10.41 0.36 0.26
CA LEU A 38 -9.00 0.00 0.46
C LEU A 38 -8.16 0.35 -0.79
N ALA A 39 -6.97 0.91 -0.58
CA ALA A 39 -5.93 0.98 -1.59
C ALA A 39 -5.45 -0.44 -1.97
N GLY A 40 -4.79 -0.60 -3.12
CA GLY A 40 -4.15 -1.87 -3.48
C GLY A 40 -3.20 -2.39 -2.39
N VAL A 41 -2.40 -1.50 -1.79
CA VAL A 41 -1.52 -1.83 -0.65
C VAL A 41 -2.31 -2.23 0.61
N GLY A 42 -3.51 -1.68 0.79
CA GLY A 42 -4.41 -2.05 1.89
C GLY A 42 -4.96 -3.46 1.72
N VAL A 43 -5.32 -3.85 0.49
CA VAL A 43 -5.75 -5.24 0.19
C VAL A 43 -4.58 -6.22 0.39
N ALA A 44 -3.37 -5.87 -0.05
CA ALA A 44 -2.17 -6.67 0.20
C ALA A 44 -1.89 -6.81 1.71
N TYR A 45 -2.03 -5.73 2.49
CA TYR A 45 -1.89 -5.76 3.94
C TYR A 45 -2.90 -6.70 4.60
N LYS A 46 -4.17 -6.70 4.16
CA LYS A 46 -5.17 -7.65 4.66
C LYS A 46 -4.81 -9.10 4.39
N LEU A 47 -4.20 -9.39 3.24
CA LEU A 47 -3.67 -10.72 2.96
C LEU A 47 -2.54 -11.09 3.92
N VAL A 48 -1.62 -10.16 4.20
CA VAL A 48 -0.55 -10.39 5.20
C VAL A 48 -1.14 -10.66 6.59
N GLN A 49 -2.16 -9.89 7.02
CA GLN A 49 -2.87 -10.13 8.28
C GLN A 49 -3.50 -11.53 8.33
N ALA A 50 -4.13 -11.98 7.24
CA ALA A 50 -4.75 -13.29 7.16
C ALA A 50 -3.71 -14.43 7.24
N LEU A 51 -2.58 -14.28 6.56
CA LEU A 51 -1.49 -15.26 6.59
C LEU A 51 -0.81 -15.31 7.97
N GLU A 52 -0.63 -14.17 8.62
CA GLU A 52 -0.15 -14.08 10.00
C GLU A 52 -1.12 -14.76 10.99
N ALA A 53 -2.42 -14.50 10.85
CA ALA A 53 -3.46 -15.15 11.67
C ALA A 53 -3.51 -16.67 11.46
N ALA A 54 -3.25 -17.13 10.25
CA ALA A 54 -3.12 -18.54 9.90
C ALA A 54 -1.78 -19.16 10.35
N ARG A 55 -0.89 -18.39 11.00
CA ARG A 55 0.47 -18.80 11.41
C ARG A 55 1.34 -19.26 10.24
N LEU A 56 1.06 -18.76 9.03
CA LEU A 56 1.86 -18.96 7.82
C LEU A 56 2.94 -17.87 7.66
N MET A 57 2.90 -16.85 8.52
CA MET A 57 3.95 -15.85 8.69
C MET A 57 4.23 -15.58 10.17
N PRO A 58 5.42 -15.08 10.52
CA PRO A 58 5.74 -14.66 11.88
C PRO A 58 4.73 -13.63 12.42
N LEU A 59 4.48 -13.67 13.72
CA LEU A 59 3.71 -12.62 14.39
C LEU A 59 4.46 -11.29 14.36
N GLY A 60 3.74 -10.21 14.08
CA GLY A 60 4.27 -8.87 13.91
C GLY A 60 4.65 -8.51 12.46
N THR A 61 4.62 -9.48 11.53
CA THR A 61 4.91 -9.22 10.11
C THR A 61 3.96 -8.18 9.52
N SER A 62 2.65 -8.26 9.83
CA SER A 62 1.71 -7.26 9.31
C SER A 62 2.04 -5.86 9.82
N ALA A 63 2.25 -5.73 11.14
CA ALA A 63 2.55 -4.46 11.78
C ALA A 63 3.76 -3.77 11.14
N GLN A 64 4.84 -4.51 10.81
CA GLN A 64 6.04 -3.96 10.16
C GLN A 64 5.75 -3.32 8.79
N GLN A 65 4.69 -3.72 8.10
CA GLN A 65 4.33 -3.16 6.79
C GLN A 65 3.56 -1.85 6.86
N LEU A 66 3.12 -1.41 8.06
CA LEU A 66 2.25 -0.23 8.20
C LEU A 66 2.79 1.05 7.53
N PRO A 67 4.10 1.38 7.58
CA PRO A 67 4.63 2.54 6.86
C PRO A 67 4.45 2.46 5.34
N LEU A 68 4.64 1.27 4.76
CA LEU A 68 4.39 1.02 3.34
C LEU A 68 2.90 1.14 3.00
N VAL A 69 2.02 0.65 3.88
CA VAL A 69 0.57 0.80 3.73
C VAL A 69 0.17 2.27 3.75
N ALA A 70 0.75 3.06 4.66
CA ALA A 70 0.48 4.50 4.71
C ALA A 70 0.95 5.20 3.43
N LEU A 71 2.18 4.94 2.98
CA LEU A 71 2.73 5.51 1.76
C LEU A 71 1.90 5.14 0.54
N GLY A 72 1.62 3.86 0.32
CA GLY A 72 0.85 3.41 -0.83
C GLY A 72 -0.58 3.95 -0.82
N THR A 73 -1.25 3.97 0.32
CA THR A 73 -2.63 4.49 0.43
C THR A 73 -2.69 5.98 0.08
N VAL A 74 -1.74 6.77 0.58
CA VAL A 74 -1.70 8.22 0.31
C VAL A 74 -1.23 8.50 -1.13
N ALA A 75 -0.22 7.77 -1.63
CA ALA A 75 0.30 7.93 -2.99
C ALA A 75 -0.72 7.55 -4.06
N ASP A 76 -1.64 6.64 -3.72
CA ASP A 76 -2.77 6.21 -4.56
C ASP A 76 -3.99 7.15 -4.43
N MET A 77 -3.84 8.26 -3.71
CA MET A 77 -4.88 9.30 -3.50
C MET A 77 -6.20 8.74 -2.95
N MET A 78 -6.14 7.65 -2.18
CA MET A 78 -7.35 7.03 -1.61
C MET A 78 -7.96 7.91 -0.52
N PRO A 79 -9.30 7.98 -0.40
CA PRO A 79 -9.96 8.73 0.67
C PRO A 79 -9.51 8.24 2.05
N LEU A 80 -9.07 9.17 2.91
CA LEU A 80 -8.66 8.89 4.29
C LEU A 80 -9.87 8.81 5.23
N LEU A 81 -10.73 7.84 4.96
CA LEU A 81 -11.91 7.48 5.74
C LEU A 81 -11.79 6.03 6.21
N GLY A 82 -12.59 5.64 7.22
CA GLY A 82 -12.68 4.26 7.68
C GLY A 82 -11.31 3.60 7.93
N GLU A 83 -11.07 2.46 7.28
CA GLU A 83 -9.84 1.70 7.46
C GLU A 83 -8.61 2.41 6.91
N ASN A 84 -8.70 3.10 5.77
CA ASN A 84 -7.57 3.86 5.23
C ASN A 84 -7.08 4.89 6.25
N ARG A 85 -7.99 5.61 6.92
CA ARG A 85 -7.63 6.58 7.96
C ARG A 85 -6.87 5.92 9.11
N SER A 86 -7.35 4.76 9.57
CA SER A 86 -6.74 4.02 10.67
C SER A 86 -5.36 3.50 10.30
N LEU A 87 -5.22 2.87 9.13
CA LEU A 87 -3.98 2.31 8.63
C LEU A 87 -2.93 3.40 8.38
N VAL A 88 -3.32 4.50 7.72
CA VAL A 88 -2.42 5.64 7.50
C VAL A 88 -1.96 6.24 8.83
N ARG A 89 -2.86 6.48 9.78
CA ARG A 89 -2.48 6.99 11.10
C ARG A 89 -1.45 6.10 11.80
N GLN A 90 -1.66 4.78 11.77
CA GLN A 90 -0.73 3.83 12.38
C GLN A 90 0.62 3.78 11.65
N GLY A 91 0.61 3.79 10.32
CA GLY A 91 1.85 3.79 9.53
C GLY A 91 2.68 5.05 9.68
N LEU A 92 2.04 6.23 9.77
CA LEU A 92 2.74 7.48 10.08
C LEU A 92 3.38 7.44 11.47
N ALA A 93 2.66 6.93 12.48
CA ALA A 93 3.17 6.85 13.85
C ALA A 93 4.37 5.90 14.01
N ARG A 94 4.43 4.85 13.18
CA ARG A 94 5.50 3.84 13.20
C ARG A 94 6.58 4.07 12.16
N TRP A 95 6.58 5.21 11.47
CA TRP A 95 7.48 5.43 10.34
C TRP A 95 8.95 5.30 10.71
N VAL A 96 9.40 6.03 11.73
CA VAL A 96 10.82 5.98 12.18
C VAL A 96 11.21 4.59 12.69
N GLU A 97 10.27 3.85 13.28
CA GLU A 97 10.50 2.53 13.86
C GLU A 97 10.58 1.42 12.80
N ALA A 98 9.71 1.48 11.78
CA ALA A 98 9.39 0.33 10.94
C ALA A 98 9.49 0.60 9.43
N ALA A 99 9.69 1.85 8.98
CA ALA A 99 9.80 2.11 7.55
C ALA A 99 11.06 1.44 6.98
N PRO A 100 11.00 0.90 5.76
CA PRO A 100 12.17 0.41 5.05
C PRO A 100 13.33 1.42 5.04
N LEU A 101 14.56 0.92 5.14
CA LEU A 101 15.75 1.77 5.22
C LEU A 101 15.87 2.73 4.04
N GLY A 102 15.55 2.27 2.82
CA GLY A 102 15.55 3.16 1.66
C GLY A 102 14.48 4.25 1.72
N LEU A 103 13.30 3.99 2.31
CA LEU A 103 12.29 5.03 2.53
C LEU A 103 12.70 6.02 3.61
N LEU A 104 13.39 5.58 4.66
CA LEU A 104 13.99 6.47 5.65
C LEU A 104 15.08 7.36 5.01
N ALA A 105 15.93 6.80 4.16
CA ALA A 105 16.95 7.57 3.44
C ALA A 105 16.31 8.57 2.45
N LEU A 106 15.25 8.15 1.74
CA LEU A 106 14.50 9.01 0.83
C LEU A 106 13.83 10.18 1.57
N ALA A 107 13.23 9.91 2.75
CA ALA A 107 12.65 10.94 3.61
C ALA A 107 13.69 11.97 4.06
N ARG A 108 14.87 11.53 4.52
CA ARG A 108 15.97 12.45 4.87
C ARG A 108 16.42 13.30 3.69
N ARG A 109 16.59 12.71 2.50
CA ARG A 109 16.93 13.45 1.27
C ARG A 109 15.85 14.44 0.85
N ALA A 110 14.60 14.18 1.23
CA ALA A 110 13.48 15.08 1.01
C ALA A 110 13.31 16.14 2.10
N GLY A 111 14.22 16.21 3.10
CA GLY A 111 14.15 17.16 4.20
C GLY A 111 13.12 16.82 5.27
N ILE A 112 12.65 15.57 5.31
CA ILE A 112 11.69 15.08 6.30
C ILE A 112 12.46 14.43 7.46
N GLU A 113 12.37 15.04 8.64
CA GLU A 113 12.95 14.52 9.88
C GLU A 113 11.86 13.87 10.75
N GLY A 114 12.13 12.69 11.28
CA GLY A 114 11.18 11.97 12.13
C GLY A 114 10.01 11.34 11.36
N ASN A 115 8.83 11.35 11.98
CA ASN A 115 7.62 10.78 11.40
C ASN A 115 6.99 11.77 10.40
N PRO A 116 6.73 11.38 9.14
CA PRO A 116 6.09 12.23 8.15
C PRO A 116 4.62 12.51 8.50
N SER A 117 4.09 13.57 7.90
CA SER A 117 2.66 13.79 7.75
C SER A 117 2.11 13.09 6.50
N ALA A 118 0.78 12.99 6.38
CA ALA A 118 0.15 12.53 5.13
C ALA A 118 0.51 13.45 3.94
N SER A 119 0.68 14.75 4.17
CA SER A 119 1.13 15.69 3.13
C SER A 119 2.54 15.37 2.64
N ASP A 120 3.46 15.01 3.54
CA ASP A 120 4.82 14.60 3.16
C ASP A 120 4.80 13.33 2.30
N LEU A 121 3.93 12.36 2.66
CA LEU A 121 3.74 11.16 1.84
C LEU A 121 3.18 11.51 0.45
N GLY A 122 2.15 12.36 0.38
CA GLY A 122 1.44 12.67 -0.87
C GLY A 122 2.19 13.61 -1.82
N PHE A 123 2.95 14.56 -1.29
CA PHE A 123 3.59 15.62 -2.09
C PHE A 123 5.11 15.51 -2.18
N SER A 124 5.75 14.67 -1.36
CA SER A 124 7.20 14.53 -1.36
C SER A 124 7.65 13.09 -1.66
N LEU A 125 7.20 12.11 -0.87
CA LEU A 125 7.67 10.73 -1.02
C LEU A 125 7.00 9.98 -2.16
N GLY A 126 5.66 10.02 -2.23
CA GLY A 126 4.86 9.39 -3.29
C GLY A 126 5.32 9.81 -4.69
N PRO A 127 5.50 11.11 -4.99
CA PRO A 127 6.01 11.55 -6.28
C PRO A 127 7.40 11.00 -6.62
N ARG A 128 8.32 10.89 -5.65
CA ARG A 128 9.67 10.34 -5.88
C ARG A 128 9.64 8.83 -6.18
N ILE A 129 8.80 8.08 -5.48
CA ILE A 129 8.57 6.67 -5.77
C ILE A 129 7.95 6.49 -7.16
N ASN A 130 6.94 7.29 -7.49
CA ASN A 130 6.27 7.23 -8.79
C ASN A 130 7.17 7.68 -9.94
N ALA A 131 8.14 8.58 -9.69
CA ALA A 131 9.08 9.05 -10.70
C ALA A 131 9.97 7.91 -11.22
N ALA A 132 10.41 6.99 -10.36
CA ALA A 132 11.21 5.83 -10.77
C ALA A 132 10.52 5.01 -11.87
N GLY A 133 9.22 4.75 -11.72
CA GLY A 133 8.44 4.01 -12.73
C GLY A 133 8.13 4.79 -14.01
N ARG A 134 8.18 6.13 -13.99
CA ARG A 134 7.89 6.96 -15.18
C ARG A 134 9.15 7.32 -15.98
N MET A 135 10.30 7.39 -15.32
CA MET A 135 11.54 7.89 -15.91
C MET A 135 12.53 6.79 -16.30
N GLU A 136 12.52 5.65 -15.62
CA GLU A 136 13.57 4.65 -15.78
C GLU A 136 13.03 3.22 -15.63
N ASP A 137 12.95 2.70 -14.40
CA ASP A 137 12.47 1.35 -14.10
C ASP A 137 11.78 1.34 -12.73
N ALA A 138 10.55 0.80 -12.68
CA ALA A 138 9.81 0.60 -11.42
C ALA A 138 10.57 -0.28 -10.42
N LYS A 139 11.52 -1.11 -10.89
CA LYS A 139 12.43 -1.87 -10.07
C LYS A 139 13.25 -1.00 -9.12
N LEU A 140 13.61 0.24 -9.49
CA LEU A 140 14.37 1.14 -8.60
C LEU A 140 13.58 1.52 -7.35
N ALA A 141 12.27 1.76 -7.48
CA ALA A 141 11.40 2.01 -6.35
C ALA A 141 11.27 0.77 -5.46
N LEU A 142 11.19 -0.42 -6.07
CA LEU A 142 11.16 -1.68 -5.34
C LEU A 142 12.47 -1.92 -4.58
N ASP A 143 13.61 -1.77 -5.25
CA ASP A 143 14.93 -1.96 -4.67
C ASP A 143 15.18 -0.96 -3.52
N CYS A 144 14.67 0.27 -3.65
CA CYS A 144 14.65 1.25 -2.54
C CYS A 144 13.86 0.73 -1.34
N CYS A 145 12.66 0.18 -1.56
CA CYS A 145 11.83 -0.39 -0.49
C CYS A 145 12.39 -1.69 0.10
N LEU A 146 13.27 -2.40 -0.59
CA LEU A 146 13.89 -3.66 -0.14
C LEU A 146 15.32 -3.49 0.36
N ALA A 147 15.89 -2.28 0.28
CA ALA A 147 17.29 -2.04 0.60
C ALA A 147 17.62 -2.43 2.06
N ALA A 148 18.67 -3.24 2.21
CA ALA A 148 19.21 -3.67 3.51
C ALA A 148 20.19 -2.66 4.12
N SER A 149 20.52 -1.57 3.41
CA SER A 149 21.39 -0.50 3.86
C SER A 149 20.88 0.87 3.39
N PRO A 150 21.10 1.95 4.15
CA PRO A 150 20.93 3.29 3.62
C PRO A 150 22.02 3.56 2.58
N ALA A 151 21.63 4.06 1.40
CA ALA A 151 22.55 4.46 0.33
C ALA A 151 23.23 5.81 0.60
#